data_AF-A0A1F5NEB7-F1
#
_entry.id   AF-A0A1F5NEB7-F1
#
_cell.length_a   1.000
_cell.length_b   1.000
_cell.length_c   1.000
_cell.angle_alpha   90.00
_cell.angle_beta   90.00
_cell.angle_gamma   90.00
#
_symmetry.space_group_name_H-M   'P 1'
#
loop_
_entity.id
_entity.type
_entity.pdbx_description
1 polymer ?
#
loop_
_entity_poly.entity_id
_entity_poly.type
_entity_poly.pdbx_seq_one_letter_code
_entity_poly.pdbx_strand_id
1 'polypeptide(L)'
;MAFNDFFLYFGMVVIGLLLEDLARRLHFIITKTHYKEHHFTFGKYFFLLLFPLVAVFITTLRLGTTALSAFLICAAVGTFLEWLVGFSYYQVVGERLWTYHRYAIKKYTSFLSIPIWGLAGVFIWLLSRAIS
;
A
#
# COMPACT_ATOMS: atom_id res chain seq x y z
N MET A 1 20.64 -9.25 -11.17
CA MET A 1 20.51 -7.95 -10.47
C MET A 1 19.08 -7.71 -10.00
N ALA A 2 18.10 -7.77 -10.91
CA ALA A 2 16.67 -7.59 -10.59
C ALA A 2 16.13 -8.52 -9.48
N PHE A 3 16.57 -9.78 -9.43
CA PHE A 3 16.24 -10.71 -8.35
C PHE A 3 16.61 -10.14 -6.97
N ASN A 4 17.83 -9.60 -6.81
CA ASN A 4 18.27 -9.02 -5.54
C ASN A 4 17.49 -7.75 -5.17
N ASP A 5 17.10 -6.94 -6.16
CA ASP A 5 16.30 -5.73 -5.93
C ASP A 5 14.87 -6.07 -5.50
N PHE A 6 14.27 -7.13 -6.06
CA PHE A 6 12.99 -7.66 -5.61
C PHE A 6 13.03 -8.12 -4.14
N PHE A 7 14.02 -8.95 -3.77
CA PHE A 7 14.14 -9.42 -2.38
C PHE A 7 14.48 -8.29 -1.41
N LEU A 8 15.23 -7.28 -1.84
CA LEU A 8 15.47 -6.08 -1.04
C LEU A 8 14.16 -5.34 -0.80
N TYR A 9 13.39 -5.06 -1.84
CA TYR A 9 12.10 -4.38 -1.73
C TYR A 9 11.14 -5.16 -0.84
N PHE A 10 10.95 -6.45 -1.14
CA PHE A 10 10.07 -7.33 -0.38
C PHE A 10 10.51 -7.46 1.08
N GLY A 11 11.81 -7.65 1.31
CA GLY A 11 12.40 -7.72 2.65
C GLY A 11 12.14 -6.46 3.46
N MET A 12 12.28 -5.27 2.86
CA MET A 12 11.97 -4.00 3.53
C MET A 12 10.49 -3.87 3.89
N VAL A 13 9.58 -4.28 3.00
CA VAL A 13 8.14 -4.28 3.28
C VAL A 13 7.82 -5.22 4.44
N VAL A 14 8.35 -6.45 4.41
CA VAL A 14 8.14 -7.46 5.46
C VAL A 14 8.72 -6.98 6.80
N ILE A 15 9.96 -6.46 6.82
CA ILE A 15 10.58 -5.92 8.03
C ILE A 15 9.75 -4.75 8.58
N GLY A 16 9.25 -3.85 7.71
CA GLY A 16 8.37 -2.76 8.13
C GLY A 16 7.10 -3.25 8.84
N LEU A 17 6.46 -4.28 8.29
CA LEU A 17 5.28 -4.90 8.91
C LEU A 17 5.59 -5.56 10.25
N LEU A 18 6.74 -6.26 10.34
CA LEU A 18 7.19 -6.88 11.59
C LEU A 18 7.51 -5.84 12.66
N LEU A 19 8.14 -4.72 12.28
CA LEU A 19 8.40 -3.60 13.18
C LEU A 19 7.10 -2.94 13.67
N GLU A 20 6.08 -2.82 12.81
CA GLU A 20 4.76 -2.33 13.20
C GLU A 20 4.08 -3.27 14.20
N ASP A 21 4.13 -4.58 13.99
CA ASP A 21 3.59 -5.58 14.92
C ASP A 21 4.33 -5.53 16.26
N LEU A 22 5.67 -5.46 16.22
CA LEU A 22 6.50 -5.38 17.43
C LEU A 22 6.22 -4.09 18.22
N ALA A 23 6.15 -2.94 17.54
CA ALA A 23 5.84 -1.66 18.16
C ALA A 23 4.46 -1.67 18.84
N ARG A 24 3.46 -2.30 18.20
CA ARG A 24 2.12 -2.49 18.78
C ARG A 24 2.17 -3.36 20.04
N ARG A 25 2.87 -4.49 20.00
CA ARG A 25 3.03 -5.39 21.17
C ARG A 25 3.74 -4.71 22.33
N LEU A 26 4.83 -3.99 22.06
CA LEU A 26 5.58 -3.25 23.08
C LEU A 26 4.71 -2.16 23.73
N HIS A 27 3.97 -1.39 22.91
CA HIS A 27 3.04 -0.39 23.44
C HIS A 27 2.01 -1.04 24.37
N PHE A 28 1.41 -2.16 23.97
CA PHE A 28 0.43 -2.89 24.79
C PHE A 28 1.03 -3.34 26.14
N ILE A 29 2.25 -3.90 26.13
CA ILE A 29 2.94 -4.34 27.35
C ILE A 29 3.17 -3.16 28.31
N ILE A 30 3.58 -2.00 27.78
CA ILE A 30 3.91 -0.82 28.59
C ILE A 30 2.65 -0.17 29.18
N THR A 31 1.60 0.02 28.38
CA THR A 31 0.40 0.76 28.81
C THR A 31 -0.69 -0.11 29.41
N LYS A 32 -0.58 -1.45 29.33
CA LYS A 32 -1.58 -2.44 29.81
C LYS A 32 -3.03 -2.15 29.41
N THR A 33 -3.22 -1.32 28.39
CA THR A 33 -4.53 -0.94 27.88
C THR A 33 -4.74 -1.69 26.58
N HIS A 34 -5.89 -2.34 26.44
CA HIS A 34 -6.34 -2.83 25.15
C HIS A 34 -6.52 -1.61 24.25
N TYR A 35 -5.55 -1.38 23.36
CA TYR A 35 -5.65 -0.36 22.35
C TYR A 35 -6.88 -0.72 21.49
N LYS A 36 -7.91 0.10 21.49
CA LYS A 36 -9.09 -0.14 20.63
C LYS A 36 -8.61 -0.08 19.17
N GLU A 37 -8.45 -1.25 18.54
CA GLU A 37 -7.84 -1.38 17.22
C GLU A 37 -8.74 -0.88 16.09
N HIS A 38 -10.04 -0.74 16.34
CA HIS A 38 -11.04 -0.50 15.31
C HIS A 38 -11.12 0.93 14.76
N HIS A 39 -10.32 1.87 15.26
CA HIS A 39 -10.32 3.24 14.75
C HIS A 39 -9.09 3.53 13.90
N PHE A 40 -9.36 3.90 12.64
CA PHE A 40 -8.38 4.48 11.74
C PHE A 40 -7.75 5.71 12.39
N THR A 41 -6.42 5.71 12.46
CA THR A 41 -5.62 6.89 12.79
C THR A 41 -4.64 7.14 11.66
N PHE A 42 -4.46 8.41 11.31
CA PHE A 42 -3.53 8.80 10.26
C PHE A 42 -2.09 8.37 10.55
N GLY A 43 -1.68 8.39 11.81
CA GLY A 43 -0.36 7.91 12.22
C GLY A 43 -0.13 6.44 11.88
N LYS A 44 -1.11 5.56 12.14
CA LYS A 44 -1.02 4.13 11.78
C LYS A 44 -0.94 3.94 10.27
N TYR A 45 -1.79 4.64 9.53
CA TYR A 45 -1.80 4.57 8.07
C TYR A 45 -0.48 5.07 7.46
N PHE A 46 0.06 6.19 7.95
CA PHE A 46 1.34 6.69 7.48
C PHE A 46 2.49 5.74 7.83
N PHE A 47 2.48 5.16 9.03
CA PHE A 47 3.47 4.16 9.44
C PHE A 47 3.44 2.91 8.56
N LEU A 48 2.25 2.41 8.23
CA LEU A 48 2.04 1.30 7.31
C LEU A 48 2.66 1.58 5.92
N LEU A 49 2.54 2.82 5.43
CA LEU A 49 3.10 3.21 4.14
C LEU A 49 4.59 3.58 4.19
N LEU A 50 5.12 3.95 5.35
CA LEU A 50 6.46 4.51 5.48
C LEU A 50 7.52 3.56 4.91
N PHE A 51 7.56 2.32 5.38
CA PHE A 51 8.57 1.35 4.94
C PHE A 51 8.46 0.98 3.45
N PRO A 52 7.26 0.67 2.92
CA PRO A 52 7.08 0.47 1.49
C PRO A 52 7.49 1.68 0.64
N LEU A 53 7.18 2.90 1.07
CA LEU A 53 7.57 4.12 0.35
C LEU A 53 9.08 4.33 0.37
N VAL A 54 9.74 4.08 1.51
CA VAL A 54 11.21 4.09 1.59
C VAL A 54 11.81 3.01 0.68
N ALA A 55 11.18 1.83 0.59
CA ALA A 55 11.60 0.78 -0.33
C ALA A 55 11.49 1.21 -1.80
N VAL A 56 10.40 1.88 -2.20
CA VAL A 56 10.27 2.46 -3.55
C VAL A 56 11.35 3.51 -3.80
N PHE A 57 11.63 4.37 -2.82
CA PHE A 57 12.66 5.39 -2.94
C PHE A 57 14.05 4.78 -3.15
N ILE A 58 14.46 3.80 -2.32
CA ILE A 58 15.74 3.07 -2.49
C ILE A 58 15.79 2.35 -3.83
N THR A 59 14.70 1.73 -4.25
CA THR A 59 14.62 1.03 -5.54
C THR A 59 14.78 2.02 -6.70
N THR A 60 14.21 3.22 -6.59
CA THR A 60 14.36 4.29 -7.59
C THR A 60 15.80 4.79 -7.67
N LEU A 61 16.52 4.90 -6.54
CA LEU A 61 17.93 5.25 -6.55
C LEU A 61 18.81 4.20 -7.23
N ARG A 62 18.45 2.91 -7.15
CA ARG A 62 19.22 1.79 -7.71
C ARG A 62 18.90 1.50 -9.17
N LEU A 63 17.61 1.53 -9.55
CA LEU A 63 17.12 1.14 -10.88
C LEU A 63 16.74 2.35 -11.75
N GLY A 64 16.93 3.55 -11.23
CA GLY A 64 16.59 4.81 -11.89
C GLY A 64 15.09 5.13 -11.86
N THR A 65 14.69 6.08 -12.70
CA THR A 65 13.32 6.63 -12.74
C THR A 65 12.27 5.61 -13.19
N THR A 66 12.66 4.46 -13.73
CA THR A 66 11.75 3.39 -14.16
C THR A 66 10.87 2.88 -13.03
N ALA A 67 11.42 2.70 -11.82
CA ALA A 67 10.66 2.29 -10.65
C ALA A 67 9.62 3.34 -10.23
N LEU A 68 9.98 4.62 -10.32
CA LEU A 68 9.07 5.74 -10.05
C LEU A 68 7.95 5.83 -11.10
N SER A 69 8.27 5.62 -12.38
CA SER A 69 7.26 5.55 -13.45
C SER A 69 6.29 4.40 -13.21
N ALA A 70 6.77 3.21 -12.84
CA ALA A 70 5.92 2.07 -12.49
C ALA A 70 5.00 2.41 -11.31
N PHE A 71 5.53 3.04 -10.25
CA PHE A 71 4.73 3.52 -9.12
C PHE A 71 3.61 4.48 -9.56
N LEU A 72 3.94 5.53 -10.31
CA LEU A 72 2.98 6.57 -10.69
C LEU A 72 1.90 6.04 -11.66
N ILE A 73 2.30 5.23 -12.64
CA ILE A 73 1.37 4.63 -13.61
C ILE A 73 0.42 3.68 -12.89
N CYS A 74 0.92 2.78 -12.05
CA CYS A 74 0.08 1.85 -11.32
C CYS A 74 -0.79 2.54 -10.27
N ALA A 75 -0.32 3.59 -9.62
CA ALA A 75 -1.14 4.40 -8.70
C ALA A 75 -2.35 4.99 -9.43
N ALA A 76 -2.13 5.62 -10.60
CA ALA A 76 -3.21 6.21 -11.39
C ALA A 76 -4.16 5.16 -11.97
N VAL A 77 -3.61 4.15 -12.66
CA VAL A 77 -4.39 3.10 -13.33
C VAL A 77 -5.13 2.24 -12.30
N GLY A 78 -4.47 1.84 -11.21
CA GLY A 78 -5.08 1.04 -10.14
C GLY A 78 -6.24 1.76 -9.46
N THR A 79 -6.07 3.05 -9.14
CA THR A 79 -7.15 3.86 -8.55
C THR A 79 -8.32 4.03 -9.52
N PHE A 80 -8.04 4.21 -10.81
CA PHE A 80 -9.09 4.32 -11.83
C PHE A 80 -9.85 3.01 -12.04
N LEU A 81 -9.13 1.88 -12.10
CA LEU A 81 -9.73 0.56 -12.20
C LEU A 81 -10.56 0.21 -10.97
N GLU A 82 -10.03 0.52 -9.78
CA GLU A 82 -10.78 0.40 -8.54
C GLU A 82 -12.09 1.19 -8.66
N TRP A 83 -12.03 2.48 -9.01
CA TRP A 83 -13.22 3.29 -9.19
C TRP A 83 -14.23 2.69 -10.18
N LEU A 84 -13.77 2.21 -11.34
CA LEU A 84 -14.62 1.58 -12.35
C LEU A 84 -15.30 0.32 -11.83
N VAL A 85 -14.55 -0.56 -11.15
CA VAL A 85 -15.08 -1.80 -10.60
C VAL A 85 -16.10 -1.51 -9.50
N GLY A 86 -15.83 -0.55 -8.61
CA GLY A 86 -16.78 -0.16 -7.57
C GLY A 86 -18.04 0.49 -8.12
N PHE A 87 -17.89 1.31 -9.16
CA PHE A 87 -19.02 1.90 -9.86
C PHE A 87 -19.87 0.83 -10.55
N SER A 88 -19.25 -0.07 -11.31
CA SER A 88 -19.94 -1.17 -11.99
C SER A 88 -20.67 -2.08 -10.99
N TYR A 89 -20.01 -2.47 -9.90
CA TYR A 89 -20.62 -3.29 -8.86
C TYR A 89 -21.85 -2.62 -8.25
N TYR A 90 -21.76 -1.33 -7.94
CA TYR A 90 -22.88 -0.57 -7.39
C TYR A 90 -24.07 -0.49 -8.36
N GLN A 91 -23.82 -0.37 -9.66
CA GLN A 91 -24.89 -0.37 -10.67
C GLN A 91 -25.61 -1.73 -10.78
N VAL A 92 -24.89 -2.83 -10.60
CA VAL A 92 -25.45 -4.19 -10.74
C VAL A 92 -26.12 -4.67 -9.46
N VAL A 93 -25.46 -4.49 -8.32
CA VAL A 93 -25.88 -5.08 -7.03
C VAL A 93 -26.66 -4.08 -6.19
N GLY A 94 -26.52 -2.77 -6.42
CA GLY A 94 -27.12 -1.72 -5.59
C GLY A 94 -26.39 -1.47 -4.27
N GLU A 95 -25.34 -2.24 -3.98
CA GLU A 95 -24.53 -2.13 -2.76
C GLU A 95 -23.09 -1.69 -3.08
N ARG A 96 -22.36 -1.21 -2.06
CA ARG A 96 -20.96 -0.81 -2.24
C ARG A 96 -20.05 -2.02 -2.09
N LEU A 97 -19.15 -2.22 -3.05
CA LEU A 97 -18.13 -3.27 -2.98
C LEU A 97 -17.15 -3.05 -1.83
N TRP A 98 -16.86 -1.79 -1.52
CA TRP A 98 -15.98 -1.38 -0.43
C TRP A 98 -16.56 -0.19 0.32
N THR A 99 -16.31 -0.17 1.63
CA THR A 99 -16.75 0.89 2.52
C THR A 99 -15.56 1.75 2.93
N TYR A 100 -15.39 2.88 2.24
CA TYR A 100 -14.41 3.89 2.61
C TYR A 100 -15.01 4.90 3.59
N HIS A 101 -14.51 4.92 4.82
CA HIS A 101 -14.96 5.87 5.84
C HIS A 101 -14.32 7.25 5.70
N ARG A 102 -13.13 7.35 5.08
CA ARG A 102 -12.37 8.61 4.95
C ARG A 102 -11.86 8.81 3.53
N TYR A 103 -11.86 10.06 3.08
CA TYR A 103 -11.38 10.50 1.77
C TYR A 103 -11.95 9.70 0.58
N ALA A 104 -13.21 9.26 0.71
CA ALA A 104 -13.88 8.50 -0.32
C ALA A 104 -14.20 9.38 -1.54
N ILE A 105 -13.80 8.94 -2.73
CA ILE A 105 -14.13 9.57 -4.01
C ILE A 105 -15.42 8.94 -4.51
N LYS A 106 -16.52 9.71 -4.46
CA LYS A 106 -17.87 9.30 -4.92
C LYS A 106 -18.34 7.94 -4.38
N LYS A 107 -17.81 7.49 -3.22
CA LYS A 107 -18.09 6.19 -2.58
C LYS A 107 -17.47 4.95 -3.27
N TYR A 108 -16.72 5.12 -4.36
CA TYR A 108 -16.17 4.01 -5.17
C TYR A 108 -14.65 3.87 -5.13
N THR A 109 -13.91 4.77 -4.49
CA THR A 109 -12.47 4.58 -4.20
C THR A 109 -12.10 5.54 -3.07
N SER A 110 -10.85 5.55 -2.62
CA SER A 110 -10.34 6.51 -1.63
C SER A 110 -9.02 7.11 -2.08
N PHE A 111 -8.75 8.37 -1.76
CA PHE A 111 -7.40 8.93 -1.94
C PHE A 111 -6.33 8.14 -1.17
N LEU A 112 -6.72 7.40 -0.14
CA LEU A 112 -5.84 6.54 0.63
C LEU A 112 -5.47 5.23 -0.11
N SER A 113 -6.18 4.84 -1.17
CA SER A 113 -5.77 3.66 -1.95
C SER A 113 -4.70 3.99 -3.01
N ILE A 114 -4.57 5.26 -3.41
CA ILE A 114 -3.59 5.72 -4.42
C ILE A 114 -2.16 5.23 -4.14
N PRO A 115 -1.55 5.50 -2.97
CA PRO A 115 -0.19 5.04 -2.71
C PRO A 115 -0.11 3.51 -2.64
N ILE A 116 -1.17 2.83 -2.19
CA ILE A 116 -1.20 1.35 -2.10
C ILE A 116 -1.12 0.74 -3.50
N TRP A 117 -1.86 1.28 -4.47
CA TRP A 117 -1.78 0.85 -5.87
C TRP A 117 -0.41 1.11 -6.49
N GLY A 118 0.22 2.23 -6.17
CA GLY A 118 1.59 2.50 -6.62
C GLY A 118 2.60 1.51 -6.05
N LEU A 119 2.51 1.19 -4.76
CA LEU A 119 3.35 0.20 -4.09
C LEU A 119 3.16 -1.20 -4.72
N ALA A 120 1.91 -1.62 -4.92
CA ALA A 120 1.58 -2.88 -5.59
C ALA A 120 2.14 -2.93 -7.02
N GLY A 121 2.10 -1.81 -7.75
CA GLY A 121 2.70 -1.69 -9.07
C GLY A 121 4.20 -1.92 -9.08
N VAL A 122 4.94 -1.29 -8.17
CA VAL A 122 6.39 -1.51 -8.03
C VAL A 122 6.69 -2.97 -7.67
N PHE A 123 5.91 -3.56 -6.76
CA PHE A 123 6.06 -4.97 -6.41
C PHE A 123 5.87 -5.89 -7.63
N ILE A 124 4.79 -5.72 -8.39
CA ILE A 124 4.50 -6.52 -9.59
C ILE A 124 5.58 -6.32 -10.66
N TRP A 125 6.04 -5.09 -10.86
CA TRP A 125 7.09 -4.77 -11.82
C TRP A 125 8.44 -5.38 -11.43
N LEU A 126 8.82 -5.34 -10.14
CA LEU A 126 10.03 -6.01 -9.66
C LEU A 126 9.91 -7.53 -9.79
N LEU A 127 8.74 -8.08 -9.47
CA LEU A 127 8.47 -9.52 -9.59
C LEU A 127 8.59 -10.00 -11.03
N SER A 128 7.99 -9.28 -11.99
CA SER A 128 8.09 -9.65 -13.41
C SER A 128 9.54 -9.64 -13.91
N ARG A 129 10.35 -8.69 -13.44
CA ARG A 129 11.79 -8.62 -13.73
C ARG A 129 12.64 -9.65 -13.00
N ALA A 130 12.15 -10.20 -11.89
CA ALA A 130 12.84 -11.26 -11.15
C ALA A 130 12.60 -12.65 -11.76
N ILE A 131 11.46 -12.84 -12.43
CA ILE A 131 11.07 -14.08 -13.11
C ILE A 131 11.64 -14.14 -14.55
N SER A 132 11.76 -12.99 -15.21
CA SER A 132 12.31 -12.87 -16.57
C SER A 132 13.84 -12.86 -16.57
#